data_AF-V9LA43-F1
#
_entry.id   AF-V9LA43-F1
#
_cell.length_a   1.000
_cell.length_b   1.000
_cell.length_c   1.000
_cell.angle_alpha   90.00
_cell.angle_beta   90.00
_cell.angle_gamma   90.00
#
_symmetry.space_group_name_H-M   'P 1'
#
loop_
_entity.id
_entity.type
_entity.pdbx_description
1 polymer ?
#
loop_
_entity_poly.entity_id
_entity_poly.type
_entity_poly.pdbx_seq_one_letter_code
_entity_poly.pdbx_strand_id
1 'polypeptide(L)'
;AVSCFVIGNLMYGVVKLMKAVGMLDGVFYYTDCLFFGAIISATDPVTVLAIFHELQVDVDLYALLFGESVLNDAVAIILSSSIVAYQPAGETFDTAAFFKSVGIFLGIFSGSFAMGAVTGVMTALVTKFTKLHCFPLLETALFFLMSWSTFLLAEACGFTGVVAVLFCGITQAHYTYNNLSIESRSRTKQLFEVLNFLTENFIFSYMGLALFTFQNHVFNPIFIVGAFIAVFLGRATNIYPLSFLLNLGRKHKISWNFQHMMMIAGLRGAMTFALAIRDTANYARRMMFTTTLLIVFFTVRM
;
A
#
# COMPACT_ATOMS: atom_id res chain seq x y z
N ALA A 1 9.84 -0.42 -1.33
CA ALA A 1 10.86 0.56 -1.79
C ALA A 1 11.78 -0.03 -2.87
N VAL A 2 12.47 -1.16 -2.63
CA VAL A 2 13.32 -1.82 -3.64
C VAL A 2 12.53 -2.16 -4.91
N SER A 3 11.35 -2.78 -4.75
CA SER A 3 10.37 -3.03 -5.82
C SER A 3 10.05 -1.77 -6.64
N CYS A 4 9.75 -0.65 -5.98
CA CYS A 4 9.48 0.63 -6.64
C CYS A 4 10.64 1.10 -7.52
N PHE A 5 11.87 1.08 -7.00
CA PHE A 5 13.03 1.50 -7.77
C PHE A 5 13.30 0.57 -8.95
N VAL A 6 13.21 -0.75 -8.75
CA VAL A 6 13.40 -1.73 -9.84
C VAL A 6 12.36 -1.52 -10.94
N ILE A 7 11.09 -1.41 -10.57
CA ILE A 7 9.99 -1.21 -11.51
C ILE A 7 10.11 0.14 -12.21
N GLY A 8 10.41 1.21 -11.48
CA GLY A 8 10.59 2.55 -12.05
C GLY A 8 11.74 2.61 -13.06
N ASN A 9 12.87 1.95 -12.77
CA ASN A 9 14.00 1.88 -13.70
C ASN A 9 13.69 1.03 -14.94
N LEU A 10 13.02 -0.12 -14.77
CA LEU A 10 12.58 -0.95 -15.89
C LEU A 10 11.62 -0.19 -16.81
N MET A 11 10.63 0.49 -16.22
CA MET A 11 9.66 1.28 -16.98
C MET A 11 10.31 2.47 -17.68
N TYR A 12 11.30 3.12 -17.07
CA TYR A 12 12.09 4.15 -17.75
C TYR A 12 12.82 3.60 -18.98
N GLY A 13 13.38 2.38 -18.88
CA GLY A 13 13.96 1.68 -20.03
C GLY A 13 12.94 1.41 -21.14
N VAL A 14 11.74 0.94 -20.80
CA VAL A 14 10.65 0.71 -21.76
C VAL A 14 10.19 2.01 -22.42
N VAL A 15 10.07 3.10 -21.66
CA VAL A 15 9.72 4.43 -22.18
C VAL A 15 10.80 4.96 -23.13
N LYS A 16 12.08 4.77 -22.81
CA LYS A 16 13.19 5.15 -23.70
C LYS A 16 13.17 4.35 -25.00
N LEU A 17 12.83 3.06 -24.93
CA LEU A 17 12.66 2.20 -26.10
C LEU A 17 11.47 2.66 -26.95
N MET A 18 10.32 2.97 -26.36
CA MET A 18 9.17 3.51 -27.09
C MET A 18 9.46 4.88 -27.72
N LYS A 19 10.25 5.73 -27.07
CA LYS A 19 10.74 6.99 -27.65
C LYS A 19 11.63 6.72 -28.87
N ALA A 20 12.48 5.70 -28.83
CA ALA A 20 13.32 5.31 -29.97
C ALA A 20 12.52 4.72 -31.14
N VAL A 21 11.41 4.05 -30.85
CA VAL A 21 10.47 3.49 -31.85
C VAL A 21 9.48 4.55 -32.38
N GLY A 22 9.46 5.76 -31.80
CA GLY A 22 8.62 6.87 -32.26
C GLY A 22 7.14 6.74 -31.90
N MET A 23 6.80 5.89 -30.92
CA MET A 23 5.41 5.61 -30.50
C MET A 23 4.97 6.39 -29.26
N LEU A 24 5.65 7.50 -28.93
CA LEU A 24 5.36 8.30 -27.75
C LEU A 24 4.84 9.69 -28.16
N ASP A 25 3.54 9.94 -27.93
CA ASP A 25 2.91 11.22 -28.24
C ASP A 25 3.15 12.31 -27.17
N GLY A 26 3.76 11.98 -26.03
CA GLY A 26 3.88 12.87 -24.87
C GLY A 26 5.27 12.88 -24.22
N VAL A 27 5.54 13.92 -23.43
CA VAL A 27 6.77 14.03 -22.62
C VAL A 27 6.61 13.15 -21.37
N PHE A 28 7.52 12.19 -21.20
CA PHE A 28 7.64 11.36 -20.01
C PHE A 28 8.89 11.72 -19.23
N TYR A 29 8.72 12.04 -17.95
CA TYR A 29 9.84 12.27 -17.04
C TYR A 29 10.18 11.00 -16.27
N TYR A 30 11.42 10.93 -15.76
CA TYR A 30 11.85 9.82 -14.90
C TYR A 30 11.02 9.76 -13.60
N THR A 31 10.61 10.92 -13.09
CA THR A 31 9.73 11.04 -11.92
C THR A 31 8.38 10.37 -12.12
N ASP A 32 7.80 10.44 -13.33
CA ASP A 32 6.56 9.74 -13.66
C ASP A 32 6.75 8.21 -13.60
N CYS A 33 7.89 7.70 -14.07
CA CYS A 33 8.20 6.27 -14.02
C CYS A 33 8.43 5.79 -12.57
N LEU A 34 9.09 6.59 -11.74
CA LEU A 34 9.23 6.32 -10.30
C LEU A 34 7.88 6.37 -9.59
N PHE A 35 7.04 7.34 -9.91
CA PHE A 35 5.69 7.45 -9.36
C PHE A 35 4.85 6.22 -9.72
N PHE A 36 4.91 5.77 -10.98
CA PHE A 36 4.32 4.51 -11.39
C PHE A 36 4.81 3.37 -10.52
N GLY A 37 6.13 3.19 -10.43
CA GLY A 37 6.75 2.14 -9.61
C GLY A 37 6.33 2.19 -8.14
N ALA A 38 6.07 3.39 -7.58
CA ALA A 38 5.61 3.56 -6.21
C ALA A 38 4.17 3.08 -6.03
N ILE A 39 3.25 3.53 -6.90
CA ILE A 39 1.84 3.07 -6.91
C ILE A 39 1.79 1.56 -7.06
N ILE A 40 2.55 1.08 -8.04
CA ILE A 40 2.64 -0.31 -8.39
C ILE A 40 3.43 -1.10 -7.33
N SER A 41 4.12 -0.49 -6.37
CA SER A 41 4.74 -1.27 -5.31
C SER A 41 3.69 -1.92 -4.42
N ALA A 42 2.56 -1.26 -4.15
CA ALA A 42 1.49 -1.73 -3.27
C ALA A 42 0.92 -3.09 -3.73
N THR A 43 0.68 -3.98 -2.77
CA THR A 43 0.29 -5.37 -2.99
C THR A 43 -0.81 -5.75 -2.04
N ASP A 44 -1.78 -6.52 -2.54
CA ASP A 44 -2.97 -6.87 -1.78
C ASP A 44 -3.23 -8.38 -1.89
N PRO A 45 -2.84 -9.16 -0.87
CA PRO A 45 -3.03 -10.61 -0.86
C PRO A 45 -4.35 -11.01 -0.21
N VAL A 46 -5.32 -10.11 -0.01
CA VAL A 46 -6.55 -10.40 0.76
C VAL A 46 -7.28 -11.65 0.27
N THR A 47 -7.43 -11.81 -1.05
CA THR A 47 -8.05 -13.01 -1.64
C THR A 47 -7.24 -14.29 -1.38
N VAL A 48 -5.92 -14.23 -1.48
CA VAL A 48 -5.03 -15.37 -1.22
C VAL A 48 -5.00 -15.73 0.27
N LEU A 49 -5.00 -14.73 1.15
CA LEU A 49 -5.06 -14.91 2.58
C LEU A 49 -6.39 -15.56 3.02
N ALA A 50 -7.51 -15.19 2.38
CA ALA A 50 -8.80 -15.84 2.64
C ALA A 50 -8.76 -17.34 2.30
N ILE A 51 -8.21 -17.70 1.14
CA ILE A 51 -8.04 -19.11 0.73
C ILE A 51 -7.09 -19.84 1.69
N PHE A 52 -5.98 -19.21 2.10
CA PHE A 52 -5.03 -19.82 3.04
C PHE A 52 -5.63 -20.07 4.42
N HIS A 53 -6.53 -19.18 4.87
CA HIS A 53 -7.25 -19.36 6.12
C HIS A 53 -8.21 -20.57 6.06
N GLU A 54 -8.89 -20.77 4.92
CA GLU A 54 -9.72 -21.97 4.69
C GLU A 54 -8.88 -23.26 4.60
N LEU A 55 -7.73 -23.20 3.94
CA LEU A 55 -6.80 -24.33 3.77
C LEU A 55 -5.97 -24.63 5.03
N GLN A 56 -6.13 -23.88 6.13
CA GLN A 56 -5.38 -24.04 7.39
C GLN A 56 -3.86 -24.04 7.18
N VAL A 57 -3.38 -23.15 6.31
CA VAL A 57 -1.93 -22.97 6.05
C VAL A 57 -1.24 -22.36 7.27
N ASP A 58 0.08 -22.55 7.38
CA ASP A 58 0.93 -22.03 8.45
C ASP A 58 0.63 -20.56 8.81
N VAL A 59 0.32 -20.32 10.09
CA VAL A 59 0.02 -18.99 10.65
C VAL A 59 1.18 -18.01 10.44
N ASP A 60 2.42 -18.52 10.44
CA ASP A 60 3.63 -17.75 10.18
C ASP A 60 3.63 -17.14 8.76
N LEU A 61 3.15 -17.90 7.76
CA LEU A 61 3.06 -17.42 6.38
C LEU A 61 1.96 -16.37 6.24
N TYR A 62 0.80 -16.62 6.86
CA TYR A 62 -0.30 -15.67 6.91
C TYR A 62 0.16 -14.32 7.51
N ALA A 63 0.80 -14.36 8.69
CA ALA A 63 1.26 -13.16 9.39
C ALA A 63 2.34 -12.41 8.59
N LEU A 64 3.26 -13.14 7.94
CA LEU A 64 4.32 -12.54 7.14
C LEU A 64 3.78 -11.86 5.88
N LEU A 65 2.90 -12.52 5.13
CA LEU A 65 2.32 -11.99 3.90
C LEU A 65 1.38 -10.81 4.17
N PHE A 66 0.57 -10.89 5.23
CA PHE A 66 -0.27 -9.79 5.69
C PHE A 66 0.57 -8.58 6.12
N GLY A 67 1.59 -8.82 6.96
CA GLY A 67 2.48 -7.78 7.45
C GLY A 67 3.27 -7.07 6.34
N GLU A 68 3.81 -7.83 5.37
CA GLU A 68 4.48 -7.27 4.19
C GLU A 68 3.54 -6.32 3.43
N SER A 69 2.33 -6.78 3.15
CA SER A 69 1.38 -6.07 2.30
C SER A 69 0.91 -4.75 2.91
N VAL A 70 0.56 -4.80 4.20
CA VAL A 70 0.12 -3.61 4.95
C VAL A 70 1.25 -2.58 5.08
N LEU A 71 2.49 -3.02 5.34
CA LEU A 71 3.65 -2.11 5.39
C LEU A 71 3.99 -1.53 4.01
N ASN A 72 3.88 -2.35 2.96
CA ASN A 72 4.18 -1.95 1.59
C ASN A 72 3.19 -0.91 1.09
N ASP A 73 1.90 -1.03 1.41
CA ASP A 73 0.88 -0.02 1.09
C ASP A 73 1.18 1.33 1.76
N ALA A 74 1.54 1.31 3.05
CA ALA A 74 1.95 2.51 3.78
C ALA A 74 3.18 3.19 3.15
N VAL A 75 4.20 2.41 2.81
CA VAL A 75 5.43 2.92 2.17
C VAL A 75 5.15 3.42 0.76
N ALA A 76 4.30 2.74 -0.02
CA ALA A 76 3.93 3.13 -1.38
C ALA A 76 3.23 4.49 -1.41
N ILE A 77 2.29 4.74 -0.49
CA ILE A 77 1.60 6.02 -0.36
C ILE A 77 2.61 7.15 -0.06
N ILE A 78 3.44 7.01 0.97
CA ILE A 78 4.40 8.06 1.36
C ILE A 78 5.42 8.30 0.24
N LEU A 79 5.90 7.23 -0.41
CA LEU A 79 6.85 7.33 -1.51
C LEU A 79 6.24 8.05 -2.71
N SER A 80 4.99 7.72 -3.06
CA SER A 80 4.27 8.39 -4.15
C SER A 80 4.08 9.89 -3.88
N SER A 81 3.68 10.27 -2.65
CA SER A 81 3.56 11.67 -2.24
C SER A 81 4.91 12.40 -2.24
N SER A 82 5.99 11.73 -1.82
CA SER A 82 7.34 12.30 -1.82
C SER A 82 7.88 12.53 -3.22
N ILE A 83 7.52 11.67 -4.19
CA ILE A 83 7.86 11.82 -5.61
C ILE A 83 7.05 12.96 -6.25
N VAL A 84 5.78 13.11 -5.90
CA VAL A 84 4.96 14.24 -6.39
C VAL A 84 5.43 15.58 -5.81
N ALA A 85 5.84 15.60 -4.53
CA ALA A 85 6.43 16.78 -3.89
C ALA A 85 7.85 17.08 -4.39
N TYR A 86 8.49 16.16 -5.11
CA TYR A 86 9.78 16.40 -5.75
C TYR A 86 9.57 17.30 -6.97
N GLN A 87 9.87 18.58 -6.80
CA GLN A 87 9.85 19.56 -7.87
C GLN A 87 11.29 19.80 -8.33
N PRO A 88 11.72 19.29 -9.50
CA PRO A 88 13.07 19.52 -9.99
C PRO A 88 13.21 21.01 -10.33
N ALA A 89 14.12 21.71 -9.67
CA ALA A 89 14.47 23.09 -9.99
C ALA A 89 15.45 23.21 -11.19
N GLY A 90 15.67 22.12 -11.94
CA GLY A 90 16.56 22.10 -13.10
C GLY A 90 16.70 20.72 -13.75
N GLU A 91 17.32 20.67 -14.94
CA GLU A 91 17.44 19.46 -15.77
C GLU A 91 18.53 18.46 -15.33
N THR A 92 19.28 18.73 -14.26
CA THR A 92 20.28 17.80 -13.74
C THR A 92 19.74 17.01 -12.54
N PHE A 93 20.14 15.75 -12.42
CA PHE A 93 19.90 14.94 -11.22
C PHE A 93 20.65 15.58 -10.05
N ASP A 94 19.98 16.48 -9.35
CA ASP A 94 20.53 17.11 -8.18
C ASP A 94 20.49 16.10 -7.02
N THR A 95 21.67 15.57 -6.69
CA THR A 95 21.85 14.68 -5.54
C THR A 95 21.33 15.31 -4.25
N ALA A 96 21.38 16.65 -4.12
CA ALA A 96 20.83 17.36 -2.97
C ALA A 96 19.30 17.27 -2.93
N ALA A 97 18.62 17.37 -4.08
CA ALA A 97 17.18 17.22 -4.18
C ALA A 97 16.72 15.79 -3.85
N PHE A 98 17.50 14.77 -4.25
CA PHE A 98 17.24 13.38 -3.86
C PHE A 98 17.34 13.18 -2.33
N PHE A 99 18.42 13.67 -1.70
CA PHE A 99 18.57 13.60 -0.25
C PHE A 99 17.47 14.37 0.49
N LYS A 100 17.04 15.51 -0.04
CA LYS A 100 15.90 16.27 0.49
C LYS A 100 14.61 15.44 0.45
N SER A 101 14.32 14.75 -0.65
CA SER A 101 13.16 13.86 -0.73
C SER A 101 13.23 12.68 0.24
N VAL A 102 14.41 12.08 0.42
CA VAL A 102 14.60 11.01 1.43
C VAL A 102 14.37 11.56 2.85
N GLY A 103 14.85 12.77 3.14
CA GLY A 103 14.62 13.44 4.42
C GLY A 103 13.13 13.73 4.67
N ILE A 104 12.40 14.22 3.66
CA ILE A 104 10.96 14.44 3.73
C ILE A 104 10.22 13.12 3.94
N PHE A 105 10.57 12.07 3.20
CA PHE A 105 10.00 10.73 3.35
C PHE A 105 10.17 10.22 4.79
N LEU A 106 11.39 10.27 5.34
CA LEU A 106 11.68 9.82 6.70
C LEU A 106 10.96 10.68 7.75
N GLY A 107 10.89 12.00 7.54
CA GLY A 107 10.18 12.93 8.40
C GLY A 107 8.68 12.64 8.47
N ILE A 108 8.03 12.47 7.31
CA ILE A 108 6.60 12.16 7.24
C ILE A 108 6.32 10.76 7.81
N PHE A 109 7.14 9.76 7.47
CA PHE A 109 6.98 8.40 7.98
C PHE A 109 7.11 8.32 9.51
N SER A 110 8.18 8.90 10.06
CA SER A 110 8.42 8.92 11.51
C SER A 110 7.39 9.78 12.27
N GLY A 111 6.97 10.90 11.70
CA GLY A 111 5.90 11.74 12.23
C GLY A 111 4.56 11.01 12.29
N SER A 112 4.13 10.38 11.18
CA SER A 112 2.93 9.53 11.15
C SER A 112 3.02 8.38 12.15
N PHE A 113 4.17 7.71 12.24
CA PHE A 113 4.40 6.63 13.22
C PHE A 113 4.22 7.12 14.66
N ALA A 114 4.91 8.20 15.03
CA ALA A 114 4.88 8.75 16.38
C ALA A 114 3.45 9.21 16.75
N MET A 115 2.76 9.90 15.84
CA MET A 115 1.38 10.34 16.08
C MET A 115 0.43 9.16 16.25
N GLY A 116 0.51 8.14 15.39
CA GLY A 116 -0.31 6.94 15.50
C GLY A 116 -0.07 6.17 16.79
N ALA A 117 1.20 6.04 17.21
CA ALA A 117 1.55 5.39 18.47
C ALA A 117 1.03 6.19 19.69
N VAL A 118 1.19 7.51 19.68
CA VAL A 118 0.73 8.38 20.77
C VAL A 118 -0.79 8.32 20.90
N THR A 119 -1.54 8.48 19.80
CA THR A 119 -3.01 8.43 19.87
C THR A 119 -3.51 7.05 20.27
N GLY A 120 -2.88 5.98 19.77
CA GLY A 120 -3.19 4.61 20.18
C GLY A 120 -2.95 4.35 21.66
N VAL A 121 -1.82 4.78 22.21
CA VAL A 121 -1.56 4.71 23.66
C VAL A 121 -2.58 5.56 24.44
N MET A 122 -2.92 6.75 23.97
CA MET A 122 -3.96 7.58 24.59
C MET A 122 -5.30 6.84 24.63
N THR A 123 -5.70 6.14 23.57
CA THR A 123 -6.92 5.31 23.62
C THR A 123 -6.85 4.20 24.66
N ALA A 124 -5.69 3.55 24.80
CA ALA A 124 -5.49 2.50 25.79
C ALA A 124 -5.57 3.04 27.22
N LEU A 125 -5.07 4.26 27.46
CA LEU A 125 -5.16 4.92 28.77
C LEU A 125 -6.60 5.35 29.07
N VAL A 126 -7.30 5.96 28.12
CA VAL A 126 -8.69 6.39 28.28
C VAL A 126 -9.60 5.21 28.61
N THR A 127 -9.47 4.10 27.87
CA THR A 127 -10.24 2.87 28.12
C THR A 127 -9.88 2.19 29.44
N LYS A 128 -8.63 2.32 29.91
CA LYS A 128 -8.20 1.74 31.19
C LYS A 128 -8.67 2.55 32.40
N PHE A 129 -8.61 3.88 32.35
CA PHE A 129 -8.94 4.75 33.47
C PHE A 129 -10.43 5.07 33.58
N THR A 130 -11.10 5.21 32.45
CA THR A 130 -12.54 5.42 32.41
C THR A 130 -13.16 4.03 32.51
N LYS A 131 -13.84 3.69 33.61
CA LYS A 131 -14.52 2.39 33.81
C LYS A 131 -15.71 2.21 32.83
N LEU A 132 -15.41 2.18 31.54
CA LEU A 132 -16.36 2.13 30.42
C LEU A 132 -16.90 0.71 30.17
N HIS A 133 -16.35 -0.31 30.84
CA HIS A 133 -16.79 -1.70 30.71
C HIS A 133 -18.30 -1.87 30.96
N CYS A 134 -18.92 -1.00 31.76
CA CYS A 134 -20.37 -1.03 31.99
C CYS A 134 -21.20 -0.71 30.74
N PHE A 135 -20.61 -0.11 29.70
CA PHE A 135 -21.30 0.31 28.46
C PHE A 135 -20.53 -0.17 27.21
N PRO A 136 -20.71 -1.43 26.79
CA PRO A 136 -19.97 -2.01 25.66
C PRO A 136 -20.12 -1.23 24.34
N LEU A 137 -21.31 -0.68 24.08
CA LEU A 137 -21.56 0.13 22.90
C LEU A 137 -20.67 1.39 22.86
N LEU A 138 -20.49 2.05 24.01
CA LEU A 138 -19.66 3.25 24.10
C LEU A 138 -18.19 2.94 23.93
N GLU A 139 -17.70 1.81 24.47
CA GLU A 139 -16.33 1.35 24.26
C GLU A 139 -16.02 1.13 22.78
N THR A 140 -16.90 0.41 22.06
CA THR A 140 -16.72 0.14 20.63
C THR A 140 -16.78 1.40 19.78
N ALA A 141 -17.70 2.32 20.09
CA ALA A 141 -17.79 3.61 19.42
C ALA A 141 -16.55 4.48 19.64
N LEU A 142 -16.05 4.55 20.87
CA LEU A 142 -14.85 5.31 21.22
C LEU A 142 -13.60 4.72 20.54
N PHE A 143 -13.48 3.40 20.49
CA PHE A 143 -12.41 2.71 19.76
C PHE A 143 -12.37 3.14 18.28
N PHE A 144 -13.52 3.11 17.61
CA PHE A 144 -13.63 3.53 16.21
C PHE A 144 -13.36 5.02 16.02
N LEU A 145 -13.98 5.88 16.83
CA LEU A 145 -13.84 7.34 16.75
C LEU A 145 -12.40 7.81 16.97
N MET A 146 -11.68 7.21 17.92
CA MET A 146 -10.28 7.58 18.17
C MET A 146 -9.35 7.13 17.04
N SER A 147 -9.65 5.99 16.41
CA SER A 147 -8.94 5.52 15.21
C SER A 147 -9.13 6.52 14.07
N TRP A 148 -10.37 6.93 13.82
CA TRP A 148 -10.67 7.94 12.79
C TRP A 148 -10.12 9.33 13.12
N SER A 149 -10.14 9.74 14.40
CA SER A 149 -9.56 11.01 14.84
C SER A 149 -8.05 11.05 14.57
N THR A 150 -7.35 9.92 14.73
CA THR A 150 -5.93 9.82 14.38
C THR A 150 -5.66 10.13 12.91
N PHE A 151 -6.52 9.64 12.01
CA PHE A 151 -6.45 9.96 10.58
C PHE A 151 -6.52 11.47 10.36
N LEU A 152 -7.54 12.11 10.91
CA LEU A 152 -7.81 13.54 10.72
C LEU A 152 -6.71 14.42 11.31
N LEU A 153 -6.19 14.06 12.49
CA LEU A 153 -5.08 14.77 13.13
C LEU A 153 -3.80 14.70 12.28
N ALA A 154 -3.51 13.53 11.70
CA ALA A 154 -2.36 13.36 10.82
C ALA A 154 -2.45 14.20 9.55
N GLU A 155 -3.60 14.20 8.88
CA GLU A 155 -3.81 15.07 7.71
C GLU A 155 -3.74 16.56 8.08
N ALA A 156 -4.27 16.96 9.24
CA ALA A 156 -4.21 18.35 9.71
C ALA A 156 -2.78 18.82 10.01
N CYS A 157 -1.89 17.91 10.45
CA CYS A 157 -0.47 18.19 10.67
C CYS A 157 0.39 18.08 9.41
N GLY A 158 -0.19 17.73 8.25
CA GLY A 158 0.56 17.51 7.00
C GLY A 158 1.33 16.18 6.95
N PHE A 159 1.00 15.24 7.82
CA PHE A 159 1.50 13.86 7.78
C PHE A 159 0.53 12.95 7.01
N THR A 160 0.94 11.71 6.71
CA THR A 160 0.05 10.75 6.04
C THR A 160 -0.93 10.12 7.02
N GLY A 161 -2.24 10.40 6.84
CA GLY A 161 -3.31 9.88 7.71
C GLY A 161 -3.40 8.37 7.72
N VAL A 162 -3.27 7.74 6.55
CA VAL A 162 -3.37 6.27 6.41
C VAL A 162 -2.33 5.54 7.27
N VAL A 163 -1.09 6.04 7.28
CA VAL A 163 0.02 5.43 8.03
C VAL A 163 -0.13 5.68 9.53
N ALA A 164 -0.62 6.85 9.93
CA ALA A 164 -0.90 7.14 11.34
C ALA A 164 -2.00 6.23 11.90
N VAL A 165 -3.09 6.01 11.15
CA VAL A 165 -4.15 5.06 11.54
C VAL A 165 -3.63 3.64 11.63
N LEU A 166 -2.77 3.22 10.70
CA LEU A 166 -2.18 1.88 10.74
C LEU A 166 -1.43 1.63 12.07
N PHE A 167 -0.52 2.53 12.45
CA PHE A 167 0.22 2.39 13.70
C PHE A 167 -0.66 2.57 14.94
N CYS A 168 -1.69 3.41 14.87
CA CYS A 168 -2.72 3.50 15.90
C CYS A 168 -3.48 2.17 16.04
N GLY A 169 -3.88 1.54 14.94
CA GLY A 169 -4.53 0.23 14.94
C GLY A 169 -3.65 -0.88 15.53
N ILE A 170 -2.35 -0.90 15.18
CA ILE A 170 -1.38 -1.86 15.75
C ILE A 170 -1.26 -1.68 17.26
N THR A 171 -1.09 -0.44 17.73
CA THR A 171 -0.97 -0.14 19.17
C THR A 171 -2.29 -0.40 19.92
N GLN A 172 -3.43 -0.09 19.31
CA GLN A 172 -4.75 -0.41 19.85
C GLN A 172 -5.00 -1.91 19.94
N ALA A 173 -4.62 -2.69 18.92
CA ALA A 173 -4.75 -4.15 18.92
C ALA A 173 -3.92 -4.79 20.05
N HIS A 174 -2.75 -4.21 20.37
CA HIS A 174 -1.90 -4.73 21.44
C HIS A 174 -2.35 -4.28 22.85
N TYR A 175 -2.67 -3.00 23.03
CA TYR A 175 -2.96 -2.43 24.36
C TYR A 175 -4.46 -2.27 24.62
N THR A 176 -5.17 -1.59 23.73
CA THR A 176 -6.59 -1.24 23.92
C THR A 176 -7.49 -2.48 23.84
N TYR A 177 -7.25 -3.39 22.90
CA TYR A 177 -8.04 -4.60 22.71
C TYR A 177 -8.03 -5.48 23.96
N ASN A 178 -6.90 -5.55 24.67
CA ASN A 178 -6.81 -6.34 25.89
C ASN A 178 -7.46 -5.65 27.12
N ASN A 179 -7.72 -4.34 27.05
CA ASN A 179 -8.46 -3.61 28.08
C ASN A 179 -9.98 -3.68 27.87
N LEU A 180 -10.45 -3.98 26.64
CA LEU A 180 -11.87 -4.06 26.30
C LEU A 180 -12.55 -5.26 26.95
N SER A 181 -13.85 -5.09 27.24
CA SER A 181 -14.75 -6.17 27.65
C SER A 181 -14.93 -7.24 26.56
N ILE A 182 -15.28 -8.47 26.95
CA ILE A 182 -15.45 -9.61 26.02
C ILE A 182 -16.50 -9.30 24.95
N GLU A 183 -17.60 -8.65 25.35
CA GLU A 183 -18.67 -8.26 24.43
C GLU A 183 -18.20 -7.20 23.43
N SER A 184 -17.49 -6.16 23.91
CA SER A 184 -16.91 -5.12 23.04
C SER A 184 -15.91 -5.70 22.06
N ARG A 185 -15.06 -6.65 22.47
CA ARG A 185 -14.10 -7.31 21.57
C ARG A 185 -14.80 -8.01 20.40
N SER A 186 -15.89 -8.74 20.66
CA SER A 186 -16.66 -9.41 19.61
C SER A 186 -17.33 -8.40 18.69
N ARG A 187 -17.98 -7.37 19.25
CA ARG A 187 -18.65 -6.31 18.48
C ARG A 187 -17.68 -5.53 17.60
N THR A 188 -16.52 -5.15 18.14
CA THR A 188 -15.47 -4.45 17.38
C THR A 188 -14.97 -5.32 16.23
N LYS A 189 -14.72 -6.61 16.44
CA LYS A 189 -14.28 -7.53 15.37
C LYS A 189 -15.32 -7.61 14.25
N GLN A 190 -16.58 -7.84 14.60
CA GLN A 190 -17.68 -7.91 13.63
C GLN A 190 -17.86 -6.58 12.87
N LEU A 191 -17.73 -5.44 13.55
CA LEU A 191 -17.81 -4.12 12.92
C LEU A 191 -16.70 -3.94 11.87
N PHE A 192 -15.45 -4.23 12.21
CA PHE A 192 -14.34 -4.11 11.26
C PHE A 192 -14.44 -5.12 10.10
N GLU A 193 -14.93 -6.32 10.36
CA GLU A 193 -15.15 -7.34 9.32
C GLU A 193 -16.21 -6.88 8.30
N VAL A 194 -17.35 -6.36 8.77
CA VAL A 194 -18.40 -5.79 7.90
C VAL A 194 -17.89 -4.57 7.14
N LEU A 195 -17.15 -3.66 7.80
CA LEU A 195 -16.59 -2.47 7.14
C LEU A 195 -15.55 -2.84 6.07
N ASN A 196 -14.70 -3.84 6.33
CA ASN A 196 -13.74 -4.35 5.36
C ASN A 196 -14.48 -4.91 4.15
N PHE A 197 -15.46 -5.79 4.36
CA PHE A 197 -16.27 -6.38 3.30
C PHE A 197 -16.98 -5.31 2.45
N LEU A 198 -17.60 -4.30 3.07
CA LEU A 198 -18.28 -3.24 2.35
C LEU A 198 -17.31 -2.36 1.55
N THR A 199 -16.17 -2.00 2.13
CA THR A 199 -15.17 -1.13 1.50
C THR A 199 -14.51 -1.83 0.31
N GLU A 200 -14.19 -3.11 0.46
CA GLU A 200 -13.61 -3.93 -0.60
C GLU A 200 -14.57 -4.06 -1.79
N ASN A 201 -15.84 -4.40 -1.54
CA ASN A 201 -16.88 -4.44 -2.58
C ASN A 201 -17.06 -3.08 -3.28
N PHE A 202 -17.04 -1.99 -2.51
CA PHE A 202 -17.16 -0.65 -3.07
C PHE A 202 -16.00 -0.31 -4.01
N ILE A 203 -14.75 -0.60 -3.60
CA ILE A 203 -13.58 -0.32 -4.44
C ILE A 203 -13.58 -1.19 -5.70
N PHE A 204 -13.93 -2.48 -5.60
CA PHE A 204 -14.03 -3.35 -6.78
C PHE A 204 -15.14 -2.92 -7.75
N SER A 205 -16.31 -2.58 -7.23
CA SER A 205 -17.40 -2.05 -8.06
C SER A 205 -16.99 -0.73 -8.74
N TYR A 206 -16.29 0.14 -8.01
CA TYR A 206 -15.83 1.43 -8.54
C TYR A 206 -14.75 1.26 -9.61
N MET A 207 -13.83 0.31 -9.44
CA MET A 207 -12.83 -0.05 -10.45
C MET A 207 -13.48 -0.59 -11.73
N GLY A 208 -14.49 -1.45 -11.59
CA GLY A 208 -15.28 -1.95 -12.73
C GLY A 208 -15.96 -0.82 -13.48
N LEU A 209 -16.58 0.13 -12.77
CA LEU A 209 -17.18 1.33 -13.38
C LEU A 209 -16.12 2.21 -14.08
N ALA A 210 -14.98 2.43 -13.44
CA ALA A 210 -13.91 3.26 -13.99
C ALA A 210 -13.39 2.71 -15.33
N LEU A 211 -13.30 1.38 -15.49
CA LEU A 211 -12.92 0.75 -16.75
C LEU A 211 -13.86 1.15 -17.92
N PHE A 212 -15.17 1.19 -17.67
CA PHE A 212 -16.18 1.44 -18.71
C PHE A 212 -16.51 2.92 -18.91
N THR A 213 -16.41 3.75 -17.87
CA THR A 213 -16.82 5.16 -17.92
C THR A 213 -15.69 6.10 -18.33
N PHE A 214 -14.41 5.76 -18.13
CA PHE A 214 -13.33 6.63 -18.57
C PHE A 214 -13.24 6.66 -20.11
N GLN A 215 -13.62 7.79 -20.73
CA GLN A 215 -13.61 7.93 -22.19
C GLN A 215 -12.22 8.21 -22.78
N ASN A 216 -11.23 8.60 -21.95
CA ASN A 216 -9.87 8.96 -22.38
C ASN A 216 -8.82 7.89 -21.98
N HIS A 217 -9.11 6.61 -22.17
CA HIS A 217 -8.10 5.57 -21.97
C HIS A 217 -7.08 5.63 -23.11
N VAL A 218 -5.80 5.79 -22.74
CA VAL A 218 -4.69 5.73 -23.67
C VAL A 218 -4.09 4.34 -23.58
N PHE A 219 -4.45 3.48 -24.52
CA PHE A 219 -3.96 2.11 -24.58
C PHE A 219 -2.66 2.03 -25.38
N ASN A 220 -1.55 1.82 -24.67
CA ASN A 220 -0.27 1.50 -25.30
C ASN A 220 0.14 0.07 -24.95
N PRO A 221 0.03 -0.89 -25.89
CA PRO A 221 0.27 -2.31 -25.62
C PRO A 221 1.71 -2.59 -25.18
N ILE A 222 2.69 -1.84 -25.70
CA ILE A 222 4.10 -1.96 -25.31
C ILE A 222 4.32 -1.56 -23.85
N PHE A 223 3.68 -0.48 -23.41
CA PHE A 223 3.77 -0.03 -22.01
C PHE A 223 3.09 -1.03 -21.08
N ILE A 224 1.95 -1.62 -21.49
CA ILE A 224 1.22 -2.63 -20.70
C ILE A 224 2.04 -3.92 -20.55
N VAL A 225 2.59 -4.45 -21.64
CA VAL A 225 3.42 -5.67 -21.60
C VAL A 225 4.70 -5.41 -20.82
N GLY A 226 5.35 -4.27 -21.04
CA GLY A 226 6.53 -3.84 -20.28
C GLY A 226 6.24 -3.72 -18.79
N ALA A 227 5.09 -3.16 -18.43
CA ALA A 227 4.65 -3.07 -17.03
C ALA A 227 4.38 -4.46 -16.44
N PHE A 228 3.73 -5.36 -17.16
CA PHE A 228 3.49 -6.73 -16.69
C PHE A 228 4.81 -7.45 -16.36
N ILE A 229 5.78 -7.40 -17.27
CA ILE A 229 7.12 -7.94 -17.06
C ILE A 229 7.80 -7.26 -15.86
N ALA A 230 7.75 -5.93 -15.78
CA ALA A 230 8.35 -5.17 -14.69
C ALA A 230 7.75 -5.53 -13.33
N VAL A 231 6.44 -5.79 -13.25
CA VAL A 231 5.77 -6.25 -12.02
C VAL A 231 6.32 -7.59 -11.55
N PHE A 232 6.42 -8.58 -12.45
CA PHE A 232 6.95 -9.90 -12.11
C PHE A 232 8.43 -9.83 -11.69
N LEU A 233 9.25 -9.11 -12.45
CA LEU A 233 10.67 -8.94 -12.11
C LEU A 233 10.87 -8.15 -10.82
N GLY A 234 10.11 -7.06 -10.62
CA GLY A 234 10.16 -6.23 -9.42
C GLY A 234 9.81 -7.02 -8.16
N ARG A 235 8.87 -7.97 -8.28
CA ARG A 235 8.48 -8.87 -7.18
C ARG A 235 9.53 -9.94 -6.92
N ALA A 236 10.05 -10.60 -7.96
CA ALA A 236 11.12 -11.59 -7.84
C ALA A 236 12.39 -10.98 -7.18
N THR A 237 12.81 -9.81 -7.65
CA THR A 237 13.97 -9.09 -7.13
C THR A 237 13.78 -8.57 -5.70
N ASN A 238 12.55 -8.43 -5.22
CA ASN A 238 12.29 -8.11 -3.82
C ASN A 238 12.30 -9.37 -2.94
N ILE A 239 11.61 -10.44 -3.36
CA ILE A 239 11.36 -11.61 -2.52
C ILE A 239 12.60 -12.48 -2.36
N TYR A 240 13.33 -12.81 -3.44
CA TYR A 240 14.47 -13.74 -3.34
C TYR A 240 15.64 -13.17 -2.52
N PRO A 241 16.08 -11.91 -2.72
CA PRO A 241 17.18 -11.35 -1.93
C PRO A 241 16.78 -11.11 -0.47
N LEU A 242 15.55 -10.66 -0.22
CA LEU A 242 15.07 -10.42 1.14
C LEU A 242 14.91 -11.73 1.91
N SER A 243 14.39 -12.78 1.25
CA SER A 243 14.30 -14.12 1.84
C SER A 243 15.68 -14.74 2.08
N PHE A 244 16.66 -14.48 1.20
CA PHE A 244 18.05 -14.90 1.41
C PHE A 244 18.68 -14.22 2.63
N LEU A 245 18.52 -12.89 2.76
CA LEU A 245 19.00 -12.13 3.91
C LEU A 245 18.33 -12.59 5.23
N LEU A 246 17.02 -12.80 5.21
CA LEU A 246 16.27 -13.27 6.38
C LEU A 246 16.66 -14.71 6.77
N ASN A 247 16.92 -15.58 5.79
CA ASN A 247 17.38 -16.95 6.02
C ASN A 247 18.79 -17.03 6.65
N LEU A 248 19.55 -15.94 6.63
CA LEU A 248 20.86 -15.86 7.28
C LEU A 248 20.76 -15.70 8.80
N GLY A 249 19.69 -15.06 9.30
CA GLY A 249 19.51 -14.74 10.72
C GLY A 249 18.40 -15.52 11.44
N ARG A 250 17.48 -16.17 10.70
CA ARG A 250 16.29 -16.81 11.28
C ARG A 250 16.54 -18.31 11.56
N LYS A 251 16.16 -18.77 12.77
CA LYS A 251 16.22 -20.20 13.16
C LYS A 251 15.29 -21.08 12.32
N HIS A 252 14.10 -20.58 11.96
CA HIS A 252 13.17 -21.26 11.06
C HIS A 252 13.28 -20.67 9.65
N LYS A 253 13.92 -21.40 8.74
CA LYS A 253 14.19 -20.93 7.37
C LYS A 253 12.93 -20.95 6.52
N ILE A 254 12.77 -19.96 5.66
CA ILE A 254 11.75 -19.91 4.62
C ILE A 254 12.20 -20.84 3.49
N SER A 255 11.45 -21.92 3.25
CA SER A 255 11.73 -22.89 2.19
C SER A 255 11.58 -22.26 0.80
N TRP A 256 12.23 -22.85 -0.21
CA TRP A 256 12.08 -22.40 -1.60
C TRP A 256 10.64 -22.47 -2.09
N ASN A 257 9.87 -23.48 -1.68
CA ASN A 257 8.45 -23.59 -2.05
C ASN A 257 7.63 -22.41 -1.49
N PHE A 258 7.94 -21.97 -0.27
CA PHE A 258 7.30 -20.79 0.32
C PHE A 258 7.69 -19.49 -0.40
N GLN A 259 8.94 -19.35 -0.88
CA GLN A 259 9.35 -18.18 -1.65
C GLN A 259 8.59 -18.08 -2.99
N HIS A 260 8.42 -19.20 -3.70
CA HIS A 260 7.63 -19.22 -4.93
C HIS A 260 6.15 -18.93 -4.65
N MET A 261 5.61 -19.47 -3.56
CA MET A 261 4.24 -19.16 -3.14
C MET A 261 4.07 -17.66 -2.84
N MET A 262 4.98 -17.05 -2.08
CA MET A 262 4.95 -15.61 -1.80
C MET A 262 5.09 -14.78 -3.09
N MET A 263 5.88 -15.24 -4.06
CA MET A 263 6.00 -14.58 -5.36
C MET A 263 4.68 -14.60 -6.13
N ILE A 264 3.92 -15.69 -6.08
CA ILE A 264 2.64 -15.80 -6.79
C ILE A 264 1.50 -15.10 -6.02
N ALA A 265 1.56 -15.09 -4.69
CA ALA A 265 0.46 -14.68 -3.82
C ALA A 265 0.14 -13.18 -3.78
N GLY A 266 1.08 -12.28 -4.08
CA GLY A 266 0.77 -10.84 -3.97
C GLY A 266 0.28 -10.28 -5.28
N LEU A 267 -1.02 -10.50 -5.43
CA LEU A 267 -1.88 -9.85 -6.38
C LEU A 267 -1.89 -8.34 -6.13
N ARG A 268 -2.40 -7.61 -7.12
CA ARG A 268 -2.53 -6.16 -7.04
C ARG A 268 -3.96 -5.83 -6.75
N GLY A 269 -4.20 -5.05 -5.70
CA GLY A 269 -5.56 -4.78 -5.27
C GLY A 269 -5.93 -3.31 -5.27
N ALA A 270 -6.92 -3.05 -4.43
CA ALA A 270 -7.65 -1.80 -4.29
C ALA A 270 -6.74 -0.56 -4.13
N MET A 271 -5.66 -0.66 -3.34
CA MET A 271 -4.78 0.48 -3.06
C MET A 271 -4.04 1.00 -4.30
N THR A 272 -3.59 0.11 -5.19
CA THR A 272 -2.91 0.52 -6.42
C THR A 272 -3.84 1.34 -7.32
N PHE A 273 -5.12 0.95 -7.39
CA PHE A 273 -6.15 1.67 -8.13
C PHE A 273 -6.49 3.02 -7.48
N ALA A 274 -6.68 3.05 -6.16
CA ALA A 274 -6.99 4.28 -5.42
C ALA A 274 -5.88 5.34 -5.53
N LEU A 275 -4.62 4.92 -5.58
CA LEU A 275 -3.50 5.83 -5.82
C LEU A 275 -3.39 6.29 -7.28
N ALA A 276 -3.70 5.41 -8.24
CA ALA A 276 -3.62 5.75 -9.66
C ALA A 276 -4.69 6.77 -10.08
N ILE A 277 -5.90 6.72 -9.50
CA ILE A 277 -6.99 7.65 -9.84
C ILE A 277 -6.79 9.04 -9.24
N ARG A 278 -6.02 9.16 -8.15
CA ARG A 278 -5.80 10.45 -7.46
C ARG A 278 -5.12 11.50 -8.34
N ASP A 279 -4.39 11.09 -9.36
CA ASP A 279 -3.69 12.03 -10.23
C ASP A 279 -3.71 11.58 -11.70
N THR A 280 -4.72 12.05 -12.44
CA THR A 280 -4.93 11.79 -13.89
C THR A 280 -4.76 13.06 -14.74
N ALA A 281 -4.03 14.07 -14.24
CA ALA A 281 -3.91 15.37 -14.89
C ALA A 281 -3.18 15.30 -16.24
N ASN A 282 -2.08 14.54 -16.29
CA ASN A 282 -1.19 14.47 -17.46
C ASN A 282 -1.48 13.25 -18.35
N TYR A 283 -1.13 13.34 -19.64
CA TYR A 283 -1.21 12.21 -20.58
C TYR A 283 -0.47 10.96 -20.07
N ALA A 284 0.77 11.14 -19.57
CA ALA A 284 1.55 10.06 -18.97
C ALA A 284 0.81 9.40 -17.80
N ARG A 285 0.15 10.20 -16.95
CA ARG A 285 -0.62 9.71 -15.81
C ARG A 285 -1.90 8.98 -16.19
N ARG A 286 -2.57 9.41 -17.26
CA ARG A 286 -3.73 8.67 -17.84
C ARG A 286 -3.32 7.31 -18.41
N MET A 287 -2.16 7.24 -19.07
CA MET A 287 -1.61 5.98 -19.57
C MET A 287 -1.22 5.03 -18.42
N MET A 288 -0.59 5.58 -17.37
CA MET A 288 -0.28 4.85 -16.14
C MET A 288 -1.53 4.33 -15.44
N PHE A 289 -2.58 5.16 -15.33
CA PHE A 289 -3.87 4.78 -14.76
C PHE A 289 -4.51 3.61 -15.52
N THR A 290 -4.62 3.74 -16.84
CA THR A 290 -5.15 2.69 -17.73
C THR A 290 -4.39 1.37 -17.57
N THR A 291 -3.06 1.45 -17.55
CA THR A 291 -2.19 0.28 -17.40
C THR A 291 -2.33 -0.37 -16.03
N THR A 292 -2.39 0.43 -14.97
CA THR A 292 -2.58 -0.06 -13.59
C THR A 292 -3.91 -0.78 -13.46
N LEU A 293 -4.98 -0.20 -14.03
CA LEU A 293 -6.31 -0.78 -14.00
C LEU A 293 -6.33 -2.15 -14.70
N LEU A 294 -5.74 -2.27 -15.89
CA LEU A 294 -5.60 -3.56 -16.59
C LEU A 294 -4.81 -4.58 -15.76
N ILE A 295 -3.66 -4.19 -15.20
CA ILE A 295 -2.84 -5.08 -14.37
C ILE A 295 -3.65 -5.58 -13.17
N VAL A 296 -4.32 -4.69 -12.44
CA VAL A 296 -5.15 -5.05 -11.29
C VAL A 296 -6.25 -6.02 -11.70
N PHE A 297 -7.00 -5.72 -12.75
CA PHE A 297 -8.08 -6.59 -13.24
C PHE A 297 -7.57 -7.99 -13.62
N PHE A 298 -6.44 -8.07 -14.32
CA PHE A 298 -5.84 -9.37 -14.68
C PHE A 298 -5.30 -10.11 -13.47
N THR A 299 -4.67 -9.43 -12.51
CA THR A 299 -4.09 -10.10 -11.33
C THR A 299 -5.13 -10.54 -10.32
N VAL A 300 -6.21 -9.78 -10.09
CA VAL A 300 -7.26 -10.18 -9.14
C VAL A 300 -8.11 -11.34 -9.67
N ARG A 301 -8.24 -11.43 -11.00
CA ARG A 301 -9.06 -12.47 -11.66
C ARG A 301 -8.29 -13.78 -11.91
N MET A 302 -6.97 -13.81 -11.70
CA MET A 302 -6.12 -14.99 -11.89
C MET A 302 -5.99 -15.79 -10.60
#